data_AF-A0A1A9RC88-F1
#
_entry.id   AF-A0A1A9RC88-F1
#
_cell.length_a   1.000
_cell.length_b   1.000
_cell.length_c   1.000
_cell.angle_alpha   90.00
_cell.angle_beta   90.00
_cell.angle_gamma   90.00
#
_symmetry.space_group_name_H-M   'P 1'
#
loop_
_entity.id
_entity.type
_entity.pdbx_description
1 polymer ?
#
loop_
_entity_poly.entity_id
_entity_poly.type
_entity_poly.pdbx_seq_one_letter_code
_entity_poly.pdbx_strand_id
1 'polypeptide(L)'
;MKTRCPCCGAENSLDALIAHEQARQSMWTLANIGGPMTQGLVQYLGLFRPSKSSLSQARMYSLMSELIPDIRAGEIRRNGQVHPAPVAAWTYAFNEVLTARDSGRLKTPLKSHGYLYEIIAGWVGNTPVEAVPAAPAQPAQQQAAPSSTIQAAAAGEKFKR
;
A
#
# COMPACT_ATOMS: atom_id res chain seq x y z
N MET A 1 2.99 19.28 8.44
CA MET A 1 1.97 18.37 9.05
C MET A 1 2.66 17.20 9.73
N LYS A 2 2.06 16.62 10.78
CA LYS A 2 2.63 15.46 11.49
C LYS A 2 1.94 14.16 11.04
N THR A 3 2.70 13.09 10.88
CA THR A 3 2.18 11.74 10.63
C THR A 3 2.57 10.83 11.79
N ARG A 4 1.69 9.88 12.14
CA ARG A 4 1.92 8.91 13.20
C ARG A 4 2.08 7.52 12.60
N CYS A 5 3.14 6.81 12.98
CA CYS A 5 3.34 5.43 12.56
C CYS A 5 2.27 4.53 13.21
N PRO A 6 1.45 3.80 12.44
CA PRO A 6 0.45 2.89 13.02
C PRO A 6 1.08 1.69 13.73
N CYS A 7 2.31 1.31 13.38
CA CYS A 7 3.01 0.18 13.99
C CYS A 7 3.63 0.48 15.35
N CYS A 8 4.03 1.72 15.64
CA CYS A 8 4.77 2.03 16.87
C CYS A 8 4.43 3.39 17.51
N GLY A 9 3.53 4.16 16.90
CA GLY A 9 3.12 5.46 17.41
C GLY A 9 4.13 6.60 17.27
N ALA A 10 5.25 6.40 16.57
CA ALA A 10 6.24 7.45 16.34
C ALA A 10 5.60 8.59 15.52
N GLU A 11 5.75 9.83 15.98
CA GLU A 11 5.38 11.01 15.24
C GLU A 11 6.56 11.49 14.39
N ASN A 12 6.31 11.81 13.13
CA ASN A 12 7.29 12.46 12.28
C ASN A 12 6.67 13.64 11.54
N SER A 13 7.48 14.65 11.19
CA SER A 13 7.03 15.66 10.24
C SER A 13 6.97 15.05 8.85
N LEU A 14 5.98 15.46 8.06
CA LEU A 14 5.86 14.97 6.70
C LEU A 14 7.05 15.43 5.83
N ASP A 15 7.60 16.61 6.10
CA ASP A 15 8.81 17.12 5.47
C ASP A 15 10.03 16.22 5.70
N ALA A 16 10.19 15.67 6.92
CA ALA A 16 11.27 14.72 7.22
C ALA A 16 11.12 13.38 6.48
N LEU A 17 9.89 12.95 6.17
CA LEU A 17 9.67 11.76 5.35
C LEU A 17 10.01 12.01 3.87
N ILE A 18 9.71 13.21 3.37
CA ILE A 18 10.07 13.62 2.00
C ILE A 18 11.59 13.77 1.84
N ALA A 19 12.30 14.26 2.86
CA ALA A 19 13.75 14.46 2.78
C ALA A 19 14.58 13.18 2.53
N HIS A 20 14.02 11.99 2.80
CA HIS A 20 14.71 10.72 2.59
C HIS A 20 14.56 10.19 1.15
N GLU A 21 15.43 10.65 0.26
CA GLU A 21 15.44 10.28 -1.17
C GLU A 21 15.46 8.74 -1.41
N GLN A 22 16.31 8.00 -0.69
CA GLN A 22 16.37 6.53 -0.84
C GLN A 22 15.11 5.81 -0.36
N ALA A 23 14.43 6.34 0.66
CA ALA A 23 13.16 5.80 1.12
C ALA A 23 12.06 6.06 0.08
N ARG A 24 12.02 7.26 -0.52
CA ARG A 24 11.11 7.58 -1.63
C ARG A 24 11.34 6.69 -2.83
N GLN A 25 12.58 6.47 -3.26
CA GLN A 25 12.86 5.65 -4.45
C GLN A 25 12.51 4.17 -4.24
N SER A 26 12.74 3.66 -3.03
CA SER A 26 12.30 2.32 -2.63
C SER A 26 10.78 2.21 -2.62
N MET A 27 10.10 3.18 -2.01
CA MET A 27 8.63 3.25 -1.96
C MET A 27 8.01 3.45 -3.36
N TRP A 28 8.65 4.19 -4.26
CA TRP A 28 8.22 4.41 -5.63
C TRP A 28 8.39 3.16 -6.49
N THR A 29 9.47 2.40 -6.28
CA THR A 29 9.67 1.09 -6.91
C THR A 29 8.62 0.08 -6.44
N LEU A 30 8.29 0.08 -5.13
CA LEU A 30 7.15 -0.68 -4.60
C LEU A 30 5.81 -0.17 -5.13
N ALA A 31 5.62 1.14 -5.28
CA ALA A 31 4.36 1.72 -5.77
C ALA A 31 4.10 1.37 -7.25
N ASN A 32 5.15 1.18 -8.06
CA ASN A 32 5.01 0.66 -9.43
C ASN A 32 4.60 -0.82 -9.51
N ILE A 33 4.75 -1.59 -8.42
CA ILE A 33 4.11 -2.92 -8.29
C ILE A 33 2.60 -2.75 -8.02
N GLY A 34 2.22 -1.64 -7.39
CA GLY A 34 0.84 -1.18 -7.23
C GLY A 34 0.03 -1.88 -6.13
N GLY A 35 -0.90 -1.13 -5.54
CA GLY A 35 -2.05 -1.70 -4.83
C GLY A 35 -1.82 -2.27 -3.41
N PRO A 36 -2.78 -3.07 -2.91
CA PRO A 36 -2.80 -3.61 -1.54
C PRO A 36 -1.54 -4.43 -1.15
N MET A 37 -0.87 -5.04 -2.13
CA MET A 37 0.36 -5.81 -1.91
C MET A 37 1.48 -4.94 -1.30
N THR A 38 1.69 -3.75 -1.86
CA THR A 38 2.74 -2.83 -1.41
C THR A 38 2.49 -2.34 0.01
N GLN A 39 1.24 -2.03 0.33
CA GLN A 39 0.86 -1.67 1.69
C GLN A 39 1.06 -2.83 2.67
N GLY A 40 0.71 -4.06 2.26
CA GLY A 40 0.95 -5.27 3.04
C GLY A 40 2.44 -5.49 3.32
N LEU A 41 3.29 -5.36 2.30
CA LEU A 41 4.73 -5.55 2.42
C LEU A 41 5.37 -4.54 3.40
N VAL A 42 5.00 -3.25 3.33
CA VAL A 42 5.53 -2.24 4.25
C VAL A 42 5.15 -2.55 5.69
N GLN A 43 3.89 -2.92 5.95
CA GLN A 43 3.44 -3.28 7.29
C GLN A 43 4.13 -4.56 7.79
N TYR A 44 4.28 -5.54 6.90
CA TYR A 44 4.97 -6.80 7.16
C TYR A 44 6.45 -6.61 7.54
N LEU A 45 7.19 -5.76 6.83
CA LEU A 45 8.59 -5.43 7.18
C LEU A 45 8.71 -4.84 8.59
N GLY A 46 7.69 -4.09 9.02
CA GLY A 46 7.59 -3.57 10.38
C GLY A 46 7.60 -4.67 11.46
N LEU A 47 7.21 -5.90 11.13
CA LEU A 47 7.18 -7.02 12.07
C LEU A 47 8.57 -7.56 12.44
N PHE A 48 9.62 -7.19 11.70
CA PHE A 48 11.01 -7.55 12.01
C PHE A 48 11.69 -6.55 12.94
N ARG A 49 11.01 -5.45 13.28
CA ARG A 49 11.57 -4.39 14.11
C ARG A 49 11.80 -4.86 15.55
N PRO A 50 13.03 -4.73 16.09
CA PRO A 50 13.29 -5.01 17.51
C PRO A 50 12.48 -4.11 18.44
N SER A 51 12.12 -4.60 19.62
CA SER A 51 11.27 -3.86 20.57
C SER A 51 11.89 -2.55 21.06
N LYS A 52 13.22 -2.46 21.12
CA LYS A 52 13.96 -1.33 21.68
C LYS A 52 14.65 -0.42 20.65
N SER A 53 14.57 -0.73 19.35
CA SER A 53 15.29 0.04 18.32
C SER A 53 14.48 0.16 17.02
N SER A 54 14.98 0.96 16.09
CA SER A 54 14.51 0.94 14.70
C SER A 54 15.07 -0.28 13.96
N LEU A 55 14.38 -0.67 12.89
CA LEU A 55 14.93 -1.60 11.90
C LEU A 55 16.01 -0.85 11.11
N SER A 56 17.24 -1.38 11.06
CA SER A 56 18.30 -0.75 10.29
C SER A 56 17.99 -0.82 8.79
N GLN A 57 18.45 0.18 8.02
CA GLN A 57 18.29 0.19 6.56
C GLN A 57 18.93 -1.03 5.92
N ALA A 58 20.12 -1.44 6.39
CA ALA A 58 20.80 -2.65 5.93
C ALA A 58 19.92 -3.90 6.14
N ARG A 59 19.30 -4.05 7.31
CA ARG A 59 18.43 -5.22 7.58
C ARG A 59 17.17 -5.18 6.74
N MET A 60 16.55 -3.99 6.59
CA MET A 60 15.38 -3.81 5.73
C MET A 60 15.69 -4.18 4.27
N TYR A 61 16.84 -3.73 3.74
CA TYR A 61 17.31 -4.08 2.40
C TYR A 61 17.51 -5.59 2.25
N SER A 62 18.17 -6.25 3.21
CA SER A 62 18.34 -7.71 3.18
C SER A 62 16.99 -8.44 3.12
N LEU A 63 16.05 -8.09 4.00
CA LEU A 63 14.70 -8.69 4.02
C LEU A 63 13.97 -8.49 2.68
N MET A 64 14.06 -7.30 2.08
CA MET A 64 13.45 -7.05 0.77
C MET A 64 14.14 -7.86 -0.34
N SER A 65 15.47 -7.95 -0.32
CA SER A 65 16.24 -8.69 -1.32
C SER A 65 15.97 -10.20 -1.28
N GLU A 66 15.57 -10.74 -0.12
CA GLU A 66 15.14 -12.13 0.03
C GLU A 66 13.79 -12.39 -0.68
N LEU A 67 12.87 -11.41 -0.69
CA LEU A 67 11.51 -11.56 -1.24
C LEU A 67 11.40 -11.22 -2.73
N ILE A 68 12.16 -10.23 -3.20
CA ILE A 68 12.02 -9.69 -4.58
C ILE A 68 12.16 -10.76 -5.67
N PRO A 69 13.13 -11.71 -5.61
CA PRO A 69 13.26 -12.75 -6.62
C PRO A 69 12.00 -13.60 -6.75
N ASP A 70 11.43 -14.04 -5.64
CA ASP A 70 10.25 -14.90 -5.60
C ASP A 70 8.99 -14.15 -6.05
N ILE A 71 8.86 -12.87 -5.64
CA ILE A 71 7.77 -11.99 -6.12
C ILE A 71 7.83 -11.83 -7.65
N ARG A 72 9.03 -11.62 -8.21
CA ARG A 72 9.20 -11.47 -9.66
C ARG A 72 8.98 -12.77 -10.42
N ALA A 73 9.39 -13.90 -9.83
CA ALA A 73 9.18 -15.22 -10.41
C ALA A 73 7.69 -15.62 -10.38
N GLY A 74 6.91 -15.07 -9.44
CA GLY A 74 5.52 -15.46 -9.23
C GLY A 74 5.39 -16.86 -8.60
N GLU A 75 6.47 -17.35 -7.97
CA GLU A 75 6.53 -18.65 -7.30
C GLU A 75 7.45 -18.56 -6.08
N ILE A 76 7.21 -19.41 -5.07
CA ILE A 76 8.12 -19.61 -3.93
C ILE A 76 8.57 -21.07 -3.89
N ARG A 77 9.73 -21.31 -3.28
CA ARG A 77 10.20 -22.67 -2.96
C ARG A 77 10.14 -22.92 -1.47
N ARG A 78 9.45 -24.00 -1.08
CA ARG A 78 9.35 -24.42 0.32
C ARG A 78 9.34 -25.94 0.41
N ASN A 79 10.10 -26.51 1.35
CA ASN A 79 10.16 -27.95 1.56
C ASN A 79 10.46 -28.76 0.27
N GLY A 80 11.27 -28.19 -0.63
CA GLY A 80 11.60 -28.80 -1.93
C GLY A 80 10.52 -28.72 -3.01
N GLN A 81 9.36 -28.10 -2.72
CA GLN A 81 8.26 -27.92 -3.67
C GLN A 81 8.18 -26.47 -4.15
N VAL A 82 7.73 -26.30 -5.39
CA VAL A 82 7.42 -25.00 -5.98
C VAL A 82 5.94 -24.72 -5.80
N HIS A 83 5.62 -23.55 -5.23
CA HIS A 83 4.24 -23.12 -5.02
C HIS A 83 3.95 -21.85 -5.83
N PRO A 84 2.79 -21.76 -6.52
CA PRO A 84 2.41 -20.54 -7.22
C PRO A 84 2.19 -19.41 -6.22
N ALA A 85 2.84 -18.27 -6.47
CA ALA A 85 2.78 -17.09 -5.62
C ALA A 85 2.50 -15.84 -6.47
N PRO A 86 1.32 -15.76 -7.14
CA PRO A 86 0.91 -14.53 -7.81
C PRO A 86 0.69 -13.40 -6.80
N VAL A 87 0.56 -12.16 -7.28
CA VAL A 87 0.33 -10.96 -6.45
C VAL A 87 -0.81 -11.14 -5.43
N ALA A 88 -1.88 -11.85 -5.79
CA ALA A 88 -2.99 -12.16 -4.90
C ALA A 88 -2.58 -13.02 -3.69
N ALA A 89 -1.71 -14.02 -3.89
CA ALA A 89 -1.21 -14.88 -2.81
C ALA A 89 -0.36 -14.09 -1.81
N TRP A 90 0.51 -13.20 -2.30
CA TRP A 90 1.30 -12.30 -1.45
C TRP A 90 0.42 -11.34 -0.66
N THR A 91 -0.57 -10.74 -1.31
CA THR A 91 -1.52 -9.82 -0.65
C THR A 91 -2.27 -10.54 0.46
N TYR A 92 -2.81 -11.73 0.18
CA TYR A 92 -3.45 -12.57 1.18
C TYR A 92 -2.51 -12.91 2.33
N ALA A 93 -1.29 -13.39 2.02
CA ALA A 93 -0.35 -13.83 3.03
C ALA A 93 0.11 -12.69 3.95
N PHE A 94 0.35 -11.49 3.43
CA PHE A 94 0.66 -10.33 4.27
C PHE A 94 -0.49 -10.01 5.23
N ASN A 95 -1.73 -10.01 4.76
CA ASN A 95 -2.90 -9.78 5.60
C ASN A 95 -3.03 -10.85 6.70
N GLU A 96 -2.86 -12.13 6.36
CA GLU A 96 -2.93 -13.22 7.34
C GLU A 96 -1.85 -13.11 8.42
N VAL A 97 -0.62 -12.72 8.05
CA VAL A 97 0.46 -12.50 9.02
C VAL A 97 0.11 -11.33 9.96
N LEU A 98 -0.47 -10.25 9.43
CA LEU A 98 -0.89 -9.10 10.23
C LEU A 98 -2.04 -9.47 11.18
N THR A 99 -3.04 -10.21 10.70
CA THR A 99 -4.13 -10.76 11.53
C THR A 99 -3.59 -11.69 12.62
N ALA A 100 -2.58 -12.52 12.31
CA ALA A 100 -1.92 -13.38 13.29
C ALA A 100 -1.17 -12.58 14.37
N ARG A 101 -0.56 -11.44 14.02
CA ARG A 101 0.00 -10.48 15.00
C ARG A 101 -1.10 -9.90 15.87
N ASP A 102 -2.17 -9.37 15.27
CA ASP A 102 -3.21 -8.63 16.00
C ASP A 102 -4.01 -9.53 16.95
N SER A 103 -4.14 -10.82 16.61
CA SER A 103 -4.71 -11.85 17.48
C SER A 103 -3.74 -12.38 18.55
N GLY A 104 -2.49 -11.90 18.60
CA GLY A 104 -1.47 -12.34 19.57
C GLY A 104 -0.87 -13.72 19.29
N ARG A 105 -1.27 -14.40 18.19
CA ARG A 105 -0.74 -15.71 17.79
C ARG A 105 0.69 -15.64 17.26
N LEU A 106 1.09 -14.49 16.74
CA LEU A 106 2.40 -14.27 16.16
C LEU A 106 3.27 -13.39 17.06
N LYS A 107 4.40 -13.94 17.51
CA LYS A 107 5.38 -13.21 18.31
C LYS A 107 6.32 -12.41 17.41
N THR A 108 6.42 -11.11 17.67
CA THR A 108 7.39 -10.20 17.04
C THR A 108 8.57 -9.93 18.00
N PRO A 109 9.77 -9.56 17.49
CA PRO A 109 10.12 -9.45 16.07
C PRO A 109 10.20 -10.80 15.36
N LEU A 110 9.81 -10.82 14.08
CA LEU A 110 10.05 -11.96 13.22
C LEU A 110 11.55 -12.16 12.96
N LYS A 111 11.95 -13.42 12.79
CA LYS A 111 13.35 -13.79 12.51
C LYS A 111 13.60 -14.09 11.02
N SER A 112 12.58 -14.61 10.32
CA SER A 112 12.66 -15.01 8.91
C SER A 112 11.29 -14.91 8.22
N HIS A 113 11.28 -15.11 6.90
CA HIS A 113 10.06 -15.20 6.08
C HIS A 113 9.36 -16.56 6.17
N GLY A 114 9.83 -17.47 7.04
CA GLY A 114 9.34 -18.84 7.11
C GLY A 114 7.84 -18.96 7.35
N TYR A 115 7.26 -18.11 8.21
CA TYR A 115 5.81 -18.12 8.46
C TYR A 115 5.01 -17.57 7.26
N LEU A 116 5.51 -16.53 6.60
CA LEU A 116 4.90 -15.99 5.38
C LEU A 116 4.84 -17.06 4.29
N TYR A 117 5.95 -17.78 4.08
CA TYR A 117 6.03 -18.81 3.04
C TYR A 117 5.16 -20.02 3.36
N GLU A 118 4.90 -20.31 4.64
CA GLU A 118 3.92 -21.33 5.02
C GLU A 118 2.52 -20.95 4.54
N ILE A 119 2.11 -19.70 4.76
CA ILE A 119 0.79 -19.21 4.36
C ILE A 119 0.66 -19.21 2.82
N ILE A 120 1.69 -18.77 2.10
CA ILE A 120 1.69 -18.77 0.64
C ILE A 120 1.63 -20.21 0.10
N ALA A 121 2.39 -21.15 0.67
CA ALA A 121 2.37 -22.55 0.25
C ALA A 121 1.00 -23.21 0.41
N GLY A 122 0.20 -22.76 1.39
CA GLY A 122 -1.18 -23.20 1.62
C GLY A 122 -2.25 -22.41 0.84
N TRP A 123 -1.89 -21.45 -0.01
CA TRP A 123 -2.87 -20.62 -0.72
C TRP A 123 -3.53 -21.38 -1.89
N VAL A 124 -4.86 -21.40 -1.92
CA VAL A 124 -5.68 -22.16 -2.89
C VAL A 124 -6.43 -21.30 -3.91
N GLY A 125 -6.00 -20.06 -4.13
CA GLY A 125 -6.47 -19.28 -5.29
C GLY A 125 -7.81 -18.56 -5.17
N ASN A 126 -8.55 -18.70 -4.06
CA ASN A 126 -9.91 -18.16 -3.94
C ASN A 126 -10.14 -17.39 -2.63
N THR A 127 -9.48 -16.24 -2.51
CA THR A 127 -9.71 -15.31 -1.40
C THR A 127 -10.18 -13.99 -1.98
N PRO A 128 -11.42 -13.53 -1.67
CA PRO A 128 -11.87 -12.20 -2.08
C PRO A 128 -10.91 -11.19 -1.46
N VAL A 129 -10.08 -10.55 -2.29
CA VAL A 129 -9.50 -9.27 -1.92
C VAL A 129 -10.68 -8.32 -1.80
N GLU A 130 -11.07 -8.01 -0.57
CA GLU A 130 -12.08 -6.99 -0.29
C GLU A 130 -11.62 -5.74 -1.02
N ALA A 131 -12.32 -5.42 -2.12
CA ALA A 131 -11.97 -4.31 -2.96
C ALA A 131 -12.05 -3.06 -2.08
N VAL A 132 -10.91 -2.43 -1.84
CA VAL A 132 -10.88 -1.09 -1.28
C VAL A 132 -11.83 -0.27 -2.16
N PRO A 133 -12.91 0.32 -1.62
CA PRO A 133 -13.84 1.08 -2.43
C PRO A 133 -13.01 2.13 -3.16
N ALA A 134 -13.07 2.08 -4.49
CA ALA A 134 -12.46 3.09 -5.33
C ALA A 134 -12.85 4.44 -4.75
N ALA A 135 -11.86 5.26 -4.40
CA ALA A 135 -12.09 6.60 -3.89
C ALA A 135 -13.16 7.25 -4.79
N PRO A 136 -14.21 7.86 -4.21
CA PRO A 136 -15.30 8.39 -5.02
C PRO A 136 -14.69 9.30 -6.07
N ALA A 137 -14.91 8.94 -7.33
CA ALA A 137 -14.52 9.75 -8.46
C ALA A 137 -15.05 11.16 -8.18
N GLN A 138 -14.13 12.11 -8.04
CA GLN A 138 -14.48 13.50 -7.92
C GLN A 138 -15.41 13.81 -9.10
N PRO A 139 -16.62 14.35 -8.87
CA PRO A 139 -17.46 14.76 -9.98
C PRO A 139 -16.64 15.71 -10.83
N ALA A 140 -16.43 15.36 -12.09
CA ALA A 140 -15.88 16.26 -13.07
C ALA A 140 -16.68 17.57 -12.95
N GLN A 141 -16.01 18.66 -12.57
CA GLN A 141 -16.62 19.98 -12.56
C GLN A 141 -17.08 20.24 -13.99
N GLN A 142 -18.38 20.07 -14.20
CA GLN A 142 -19.06 20.46 -15.42
C GLN A 142 -18.87 21.97 -15.54
N GLN A 143 -17.95 22.37 -16.41
CA GLN A 143 -17.80 23.76 -16.80
C GLN A 143 -19.15 24.22 -17.32
N ALA A 144 -19.80 25.09 -16.56
CA ALA A 144 -21.04 25.74 -16.96
C ALA A 144 -20.76 26.56 -18.23
N ALA A 145 -21.41 26.18 -19.33
CA ALA A 145 -21.46 27.01 -20.53
C ALA A 145 -22.15 28.35 -20.18
N PRO A 146 -21.65 29.49 -20.69
CA PRO A 146 -22.27 30.79 -20.41
C PRO A 146 -23.68 30.83 -21.02
N SER A 147 -24.69 30.95 -20.16
CA SER A 147 -26.09 31.07 -20.55
C SER A 147 -26.35 32.40 -21.27
N SER A 148 -26.98 32.34 -22.43
CA SER A 148 -27.29 33.44 -23.35
C SER A 148 -28.41 34.38 -22.88
N THR A 149 -28.83 34.35 -21.61
CA THR A 149 -29.98 35.11 -21.11
C THR A 149 -29.69 36.59 -20.86
N ILE A 150 -28.42 37.02 -20.80
CA ILE A 150 -28.08 38.44 -20.58
C ILE A 150 -28.18 39.28 -21.87
N GLN A 151 -28.18 38.69 -23.06
CA GLN A 151 -28.30 39.45 -24.32
C GLN A 151 -29.73 39.93 -24.66
N ALA A 152 -30.76 39.49 -23.92
CA ALA A 152 -32.14 39.91 -24.16
C ALA A 152 -32.57 41.17 -23.36
N ALA A 153 -31.80 41.61 -22.35
CA ALA A 153 -32.15 42.78 -21.54
C ALA A 153 -31.66 44.13 -22.11
N ALA A 154 -30.76 44.11 -23.10
CA ALA A 154 -30.22 45.33 -23.72
C ALA A 154 -31.00 45.83 -24.96
N ALA A 155 -32.06 45.13 -25.37
CA ALA A 155 -32.86 45.49 -26.55
C ALA A 155 -34.21 46.17 -26.23
N GLY A 156 -34.51 46.45 -24.95
CA GLY A 156 -35.80 46.98 -24.51
C GLY A 156 -35.94 48.52 -24.49
N GLU A 157 -34.85 49.29 -24.54
CA GLU A 157 -34.89 50.76 -24.37
C GLU A 157 -35.04 51.53 -25.71
N LYS A 158 -35.82 51.00 -26.65
CA LYS A 158 -36.18 51.73 -27.89
C LYS A 158 -37.68 51.86 -28.16
N PHE A 159 -38.52 51.74 -27.13
CA PHE A 159 -39.95 52.01 -27.31
C PHE A 159 -40.64 52.56 -26.06
N LYS A 160 -40.42 53.85 -25.75
CA LYS A 160 -41.44 54.67 -25.08
C LYS A 160 -41.22 56.18 -25.27
N ARG A 161 -42.05 56.72 -26.17
CA ARG A 161 -42.55 58.10 -26.34
C ARG A 161 -41.56 59.26 -26.42
#